data_AF-A0A950Z3X4-F1
#
_entry.id   AF-A0A950Z3X4-F1
#
_cell.length_a   1.000
_cell.length_b   1.000
_cell.length_c   1.000
_cell.angle_alpha   90.00
_cell.angle_beta   90.00
_cell.angle_gamma   90.00
#
_symmetry.space_group_name_H-M   'P 1'
#
loop_
_entity.id
_entity.type
_entity.pdbx_description
1 polymer ?
#
loop_
_entity_poly.entity_id
_entity_poly.type
_entity_poly.pdbx_seq_one_letter_code
_entity_poly.pdbx_strand_id
1 'polypeptide(L)'
;MTYHAGPGATRVHIKTDYDWTTKPLFDVIATIPGAQYPDQWVLAGNHHDAWVNGADDPVSGAAALLETARSLAALQTSGWKPKRTIKIAFWDGEEFGLLGSTEWAEKHQDELKQKAIVYLNSDSTAKGWIHVSGSHTLEQFATEVASSVSQPGQETNLVYASLHRPSTDNVEEGDENRSSKTFKIGALGAGSDYVAFLDYLGIASMNEGLGGLTKSGIYHSVYDSIYWYEHFSDSDFVDGRALAQYTATALMRLGDGSVLPFEFGHFADTVSGYLDEIGKQAEKSGTKLDFSALRQQLATLKEIGRNYDNALNTVMAKSELDPSRLEKLNLDLMRTERVLTNPNGLPNREWYKHQIYAPGFYTGYGVKTLPGIREAVDSKDWELARKEARVVEECLAQLNQVATQALNDVSGL
;
A
#
# COMPACT_ATOMS: atom_id res chain seq x y z
N MET A 1 -25.64 -1.67 30.57
CA MET A 1 -25.75 -0.22 30.33
C MET A 1 -26.67 -0.01 29.14
N THR A 2 -27.58 0.95 29.20
CA THR A 2 -28.49 1.27 28.09
C THR A 2 -28.06 2.60 27.48
N TYR A 3 -27.85 2.64 26.17
CA TYR A 3 -27.52 3.87 25.45
C TYR A 3 -28.80 4.67 25.17
N HIS A 4 -28.77 5.99 25.35
CA HIS A 4 -29.89 6.90 25.09
C HIS A 4 -29.41 8.08 24.23
N ALA A 5 -30.20 8.48 23.23
CA ALA A 5 -29.86 9.58 22.32
C ALA A 5 -30.06 10.99 22.93
N GLY A 6 -30.69 11.08 24.11
CA GLY A 6 -31.07 12.35 24.71
C GLY A 6 -32.15 13.09 23.91
N PRO A 7 -32.30 14.42 24.11
CA PRO A 7 -31.58 15.23 25.09
C PRO A 7 -31.98 14.89 26.54
N GLY A 8 -31.07 15.14 27.49
CA GLY A 8 -31.31 15.03 28.93
C GLY A 8 -31.44 16.41 29.60
N ALA A 9 -32.01 16.46 30.80
CA ALA A 9 -32.15 17.72 31.56
C ALA A 9 -30.81 18.27 32.10
N THR A 10 -29.79 17.42 32.20
CA THR A 10 -28.44 17.79 32.63
C THR A 10 -27.70 18.52 31.53
N ARG A 11 -27.10 19.68 31.85
CA ARG A 11 -26.23 20.42 30.94
C ARG A 11 -24.78 19.98 31.12
N VAL A 12 -24.13 19.62 30.02
CA VAL A 12 -22.68 19.35 29.98
C VAL A 12 -21.96 20.63 29.53
N HIS A 13 -20.89 20.98 30.22
CA HIS A 13 -19.98 22.05 29.81
C HIS A 13 -18.62 21.43 29.48
N ILE A 14 -18.18 21.60 28.24
CA ILE A 14 -16.86 21.20 27.76
C ILE A 14 -16.00 22.46 27.66
N LYS A 15 -14.85 22.47 28.32
CA LYS A 15 -13.83 23.53 28.20
C LYS A 15 -12.58 22.92 27.59
N THR A 16 -12.16 23.44 26.44
CA THR A 16 -10.93 23.05 25.77
C THR A 16 -9.96 24.22 25.74
N ASP A 17 -8.66 23.92 25.79
CA ASP A 17 -7.57 24.88 25.66
C ASP A 17 -6.46 24.18 24.88
N TYR A 18 -6.12 24.69 23.69
CA TYR A 18 -5.23 24.03 22.72
C TYR A 18 -4.09 24.97 22.35
N ASP A 19 -2.87 24.42 22.24
CA ASP A 19 -1.71 25.11 21.70
C ASP A 19 -1.64 24.90 20.18
N TRP A 20 -1.79 25.98 19.42
CA TRP A 20 -1.71 25.98 17.95
C TRP A 20 -0.37 26.53 17.43
N THR A 21 0.67 26.56 18.27
CA THR A 21 2.00 27.02 17.84
C THR A 21 2.68 26.02 16.91
N THR A 22 3.38 26.54 15.91
CA THR A 22 4.19 25.73 14.99
C THR A 22 5.40 25.14 15.72
N LYS A 23 5.67 23.85 15.48
CA LYS A 23 6.85 23.13 15.95
C LYS A 23 7.64 22.58 14.77
N PRO A 24 8.96 22.46 14.86
CA PRO A 24 9.73 21.73 13.86
C PRO A 24 9.43 20.23 13.96
N LEU A 25 9.35 19.57 12.81
CA LEU A 25 9.33 18.12 12.65
C LEU A 25 10.65 17.67 12.00
N PHE A 26 11.10 16.47 12.31
CA PHE A 26 12.38 15.93 11.86
C PHE A 26 12.24 14.53 11.26
N ASP A 27 12.15 14.47 9.93
CA ASP A 27 12.27 13.21 9.20
C ASP A 27 13.73 12.75 9.11
N VAL A 28 13.95 11.44 9.21
CA VAL A 28 15.26 10.81 9.04
C VAL A 28 15.28 9.98 7.78
N ILE A 29 16.10 10.36 6.79
CA ILE A 29 16.21 9.65 5.50
C ILE A 29 17.60 9.03 5.36
N ALA A 30 17.70 7.70 5.47
CA ALA A 30 18.89 6.93 5.15
C ALA A 30 18.87 6.48 3.69
N THR A 31 20.04 6.43 3.03
CA THR A 31 20.15 6.03 1.62
C THR A 31 21.30 5.04 1.42
N ILE A 32 21.01 3.91 0.79
CA ILE A 32 21.99 2.96 0.24
C ILE A 32 22.02 3.17 -1.28
N PRO A 33 23.08 3.76 -1.85
CA PRO A 33 23.15 4.05 -3.28
C PRO A 33 23.14 2.79 -4.15
N GLY A 34 22.34 2.81 -5.22
CA GLY A 34 22.34 1.76 -6.23
C GLY A 34 23.61 1.77 -7.08
N ALA A 35 24.12 0.58 -7.41
CA ALA A 35 25.34 0.42 -8.20
C ALA A 35 25.12 0.45 -9.72
N GLN A 36 23.91 0.12 -10.17
CA GLN A 36 23.59 0.01 -11.61
C GLN A 36 22.55 1.04 -12.05
N TYR A 37 21.52 1.26 -11.24
CA TYR A 37 20.41 2.17 -11.51
C TYR A 37 20.21 3.12 -10.31
N PRO A 38 21.13 4.07 -10.06
CA PRO A 38 21.07 4.94 -8.89
C PRO A 38 19.85 5.87 -8.86
N ASP A 39 19.25 6.16 -10.01
CA ASP A 39 18.04 6.97 -10.16
C ASP A 39 16.74 6.15 -10.13
N GLN A 40 16.82 4.88 -9.77
CA GLN A 40 15.68 4.01 -9.48
C GLN A 40 15.63 3.76 -7.98
N TRP A 41 14.59 4.24 -7.31
CA TRP A 41 14.51 4.31 -5.85
C TRP A 41 13.41 3.38 -5.32
N VAL A 42 13.79 2.51 -4.39
CA VAL A 42 12.84 1.74 -3.58
C VAL A 42 12.87 2.33 -2.18
N LEU A 43 11.70 2.67 -1.66
CA LEU A 43 11.57 3.33 -0.37
C LEU A 43 10.89 2.38 0.62
N ALA A 44 11.32 2.40 1.88
CA ALA A 44 10.58 1.86 3.01
C ALA A 44 10.48 2.92 4.10
N GLY A 45 9.31 3.09 4.70
CA GLY A 45 9.05 4.11 5.70
C GLY A 45 8.16 3.64 6.84
N ASN A 46 8.28 4.34 7.97
CA ASN A 46 7.48 4.18 9.18
C ASN A 46 7.59 5.48 10.00
N HIS A 47 6.52 5.94 10.65
CA HIS A 47 6.65 7.11 11.52
C HIS A 47 7.28 6.76 12.87
N HIS A 48 7.87 7.76 13.53
CA HIS A 48 8.51 7.56 14.85
C HIS A 48 7.90 8.40 15.96
N ASP A 49 7.04 9.37 15.62
CA ASP A 49 6.26 10.11 16.60
C ASP A 49 5.07 9.31 17.13
N ALA A 50 4.75 9.52 18.40
CA ALA A 50 3.64 8.85 19.09
C ALA A 50 2.91 9.83 20.00
N TRP A 51 1.63 9.57 20.30
CA TRP A 51 0.87 10.38 21.27
C TRP A 51 1.44 10.36 22.68
N VAL A 52 1.93 9.19 23.15
CA VAL A 52 2.48 9.02 24.50
C VAL A 52 3.76 8.18 24.47
N ASN A 53 3.70 6.86 24.70
CA ASN A 53 4.87 6.00 24.62
C ASN A 53 4.95 5.26 23.27
N GLY A 54 3.79 4.93 22.69
CA GLY A 54 3.66 4.38 21.33
C GLY A 54 4.37 3.06 21.10
N ALA A 55 4.30 2.12 22.06
CA ALA A 55 5.04 0.86 21.94
C ALA A 55 4.51 -0.02 20.81
N ASP A 56 3.19 -0.03 20.60
CA ASP A 56 2.56 -0.57 19.39
C ASP A 56 2.65 0.47 18.27
N ASP A 57 1.95 1.60 18.44
CA ASP A 57 1.82 2.66 17.44
C ASP A 57 2.77 3.84 17.75
N PRO A 58 3.88 4.01 17.01
CA PRO A 58 4.38 3.18 15.87
C PRO A 58 5.65 2.40 16.18
N VAL A 59 6.17 2.47 17.41
CA VAL A 59 7.55 2.07 17.69
C VAL A 59 7.79 0.59 17.39
N SER A 60 6.76 -0.25 17.40
CA SER A 60 6.87 -1.65 16.99
C SER A 60 7.28 -1.81 15.52
N GLY A 61 6.67 -1.06 14.59
CA GLY A 61 7.05 -1.04 13.18
C GLY A 61 8.38 -0.32 12.98
N ALA A 62 8.63 0.77 13.72
CA ALA A 62 9.88 1.53 13.66
C ALA A 62 11.08 0.66 14.03
N ALA A 63 10.95 -0.13 15.10
CA ALA A 63 11.97 -1.05 15.57
C ALA A 63 12.25 -2.15 14.54
N ALA A 64 11.20 -2.69 13.88
CA ALA A 64 11.36 -3.66 12.81
C ALA A 64 12.09 -3.06 11.60
N LEU A 65 11.73 -1.84 11.17
CA LEU A 65 12.38 -1.14 10.06
C LEU A 65 13.85 -0.78 10.39
N LEU A 66 14.14 -0.42 11.64
CA LEU A 66 15.50 -0.17 12.10
C LEU A 66 16.36 -1.44 12.07
N GLU A 67 15.81 -2.60 12.45
CA GLU A 67 16.48 -3.89 12.35
C GLU A 67 16.69 -4.33 10.89
N THR A 68 15.74 -4.04 10.00
CA THR A 68 15.91 -4.17 8.55
C THR A 68 17.09 -3.31 8.07
N ALA A 69 17.15 -2.04 8.46
CA ALA A 69 18.24 -1.13 8.10
C ALA A 69 19.60 -1.65 8.59
N ARG A 70 19.68 -2.13 9.84
CA ARG A 70 20.89 -2.73 10.42
C ARG A 70 21.36 -3.96 9.62
N SER A 71 20.43 -4.81 9.21
CA SER A 71 20.71 -6.01 8.42
C SER A 71 21.24 -5.68 7.03
N LEU A 72 20.62 -4.71 6.33
CA LEU A 72 21.09 -4.23 5.03
C LEU A 72 22.47 -3.57 5.13
N ALA A 73 22.75 -2.82 6.20
CA ALA A 73 24.07 -2.23 6.44
C ALA A 73 25.16 -3.30 6.66
N ALA A 74 24.85 -4.41 7.33
CA ALA A 74 25.77 -5.53 7.49
C ALA A 74 26.09 -6.21 6.14
N LEU A 75 25.09 -6.36 5.27
CA LEU A 75 25.28 -6.85 3.89
C LEU A 75 26.16 -5.89 3.09
N GLN A 76 25.92 -4.58 3.18
CA GLN A 76 26.71 -3.56 2.52
C GLN A 76 28.18 -3.60 2.95
N THR A 77 28.43 -3.75 4.25
CA THR A 77 29.79 -3.90 4.81
C THR A 77 30.48 -5.17 4.30
N SER A 78 29.71 -6.21 3.99
CA SER A 78 30.19 -7.47 3.41
C SER A 78 30.36 -7.42 1.88
N GLY A 79 30.13 -6.26 1.25
CA GLY A 79 30.36 -6.02 -0.17
C GLY A 79 29.13 -6.09 -1.07
N TRP A 80 27.95 -6.37 -0.53
CA TRP A 80 26.70 -6.28 -1.30
C TRP A 80 26.43 -4.82 -1.70
N LYS A 81 26.02 -4.63 -2.95
CA LYS A 81 25.57 -3.33 -3.46
C LYS A 81 24.29 -3.56 -4.24
N PRO A 82 23.17 -2.93 -3.86
CA PRO A 82 21.93 -3.13 -4.58
C PRO A 82 22.05 -2.56 -6.00
N LYS A 83 21.31 -3.11 -6.96
CA LYS A 83 21.27 -2.51 -8.31
C LYS A 83 20.63 -1.12 -8.27
N ARG A 84 19.52 -1.00 -7.52
CA ARG A 84 18.74 0.23 -7.32
C ARG A 84 19.07 0.90 -5.99
N THR A 85 18.78 2.18 -5.88
CA THR A 85 18.93 2.90 -4.60
C THR A 85 17.83 2.48 -3.65
N ILE A 86 18.19 2.15 -2.40
CA ILE A 86 17.24 1.89 -1.32
C ILE A 86 17.25 3.09 -0.39
N LYS A 87 16.06 3.61 -0.05
CA LYS A 87 15.89 4.66 0.96
C LYS A 87 15.04 4.13 2.11
N ILE A 88 15.46 4.46 3.32
CA ILE A 88 14.73 4.13 4.54
C ILE A 88 14.39 5.44 5.22
N ALA A 89 13.12 5.65 5.52
CA ALA A 89 12.60 6.87 6.10
C ALA A 89 11.96 6.62 7.47
N PHE A 90 12.23 7.51 8.41
CA PHE A 90 11.46 7.62 9.65
C PHE A 90 10.76 8.97 9.66
N TRP A 91 9.43 8.96 9.60
CA TRP A 91 8.59 10.15 9.45
C TRP A 91 8.18 10.74 10.81
N ASP A 92 8.13 12.06 10.90
CA ASP A 92 7.67 12.78 12.10
C ASP A 92 6.32 13.47 11.84
N GLY A 93 5.53 13.66 12.88
CA GLY A 93 4.21 14.29 12.82
C GLY A 93 3.15 13.50 12.04
N GLU A 94 3.26 12.17 11.96
CA GLU A 94 2.23 11.31 11.37
C GLU A 94 0.92 11.46 12.14
N GLU A 95 0.99 11.45 13.47
CA GLU A 95 -0.16 11.45 14.36
C GLU A 95 -0.93 12.78 14.30
N PHE A 96 -0.27 13.82 13.77
CA PHE A 96 -0.82 15.14 13.55
C PHE A 96 -1.35 15.35 12.12
N GLY A 97 -1.42 14.28 11.33
CA GLY A 97 -1.98 14.27 9.98
C GLY A 97 -0.96 14.04 8.88
N LEU A 98 -0.08 13.04 9.04
CA LEU A 98 0.89 12.58 8.04
C LEU A 98 1.88 13.68 7.64
N LEU A 99 2.21 14.60 8.55
CA LEU A 99 2.84 15.87 8.19
C LEU A 99 4.23 15.70 7.60
N GLY A 100 5.11 14.91 8.23
CA GLY A 100 6.49 14.71 7.76
C GLY A 100 6.55 14.06 6.38
N SER A 101 5.92 12.90 6.22
CA SER A 101 5.86 12.19 4.94
C SER A 101 5.22 13.02 3.83
N THR A 102 4.14 13.74 4.13
CA THR A 102 3.44 14.62 3.17
C THR A 102 4.32 15.78 2.73
N GLU A 103 4.86 16.57 3.67
CA GLU A 103 5.69 17.74 3.35
C GLU A 103 6.97 17.32 2.62
N TRP A 104 7.56 16.17 2.99
CA TRP A 104 8.71 15.63 2.29
C TRP A 104 8.37 15.21 0.85
N ALA A 105 7.23 14.54 0.65
CA ALA A 105 6.75 14.12 -0.66
C ALA A 105 6.42 15.32 -1.56
N GLU A 106 5.76 16.35 -1.04
CA GLU A 106 5.44 17.58 -1.78
C GLU A 106 6.70 18.34 -2.20
N LYS A 107 7.66 18.47 -1.28
CA LYS A 107 8.95 19.14 -1.53
C LYS A 107 9.77 18.44 -2.60
N HIS A 108 9.75 17.10 -2.64
CA HIS A 108 10.57 16.30 -3.58
C HIS A 108 9.75 15.69 -4.72
N GLN A 109 8.52 16.15 -4.95
CA GLN A 109 7.56 15.51 -5.86
C GLN A 109 8.09 15.26 -7.27
N ASP A 110 8.86 16.21 -7.82
CA ASP A 110 9.38 16.10 -9.19
C ASP A 110 10.44 14.99 -9.29
N GLU A 111 11.30 14.87 -8.27
CA GLU A 111 12.31 13.83 -8.21
C GLU A 111 11.66 12.46 -7.92
N LEU A 112 10.70 12.41 -7.00
CA LEU A 112 9.99 11.17 -6.66
C LEU A 112 9.17 10.64 -7.83
N LYS A 113 8.50 11.51 -8.59
CA LYS A 113 7.77 11.09 -9.80
C LYS A 113 8.69 10.48 -10.86
N GLN A 114 9.96 10.90 -10.91
CA GLN A 114 10.94 10.40 -11.87
C GLN A 114 11.68 9.14 -11.37
N LYS A 115 11.88 9.01 -10.06
CA LYS A 115 12.83 8.03 -9.50
C LYS A 115 12.19 6.96 -8.61
N ALA A 116 11.11 7.27 -7.91
CA ALA A 116 10.51 6.34 -6.95
C ALA A 116 9.74 5.21 -7.64
N ILE A 117 10.11 3.97 -7.38
CA ILE A 117 9.48 2.79 -7.96
C ILE A 117 8.33 2.32 -7.09
N VAL A 118 8.64 2.02 -5.83
CA VAL A 118 7.71 1.49 -4.84
C VAL A 118 8.00 2.15 -3.50
N TYR A 119 6.94 2.44 -2.74
CA TYR A 119 7.01 2.82 -1.32
C TYR A 119 6.42 1.69 -0.47
N LEU A 120 7.21 1.15 0.44
CA LEU A 120 6.79 0.17 1.44
C LEU A 120 6.52 0.90 2.74
N ASN A 121 5.35 0.71 3.32
CA ASN A 121 4.99 1.29 4.60
C ASN A 121 4.85 0.18 5.63
N SER A 122 5.38 0.44 6.81
CA SER A 122 4.85 -0.18 8.00
C SER A 122 4.53 0.91 9.01
N ASP A 123 3.72 0.58 9.99
CA ASP A 123 3.21 1.51 11.00
C ASP A 123 3.36 0.80 12.35
N SER A 124 2.43 -0.09 12.62
CA SER A 124 2.42 -0.93 13.81
C SER A 124 2.54 -2.40 13.43
N THR A 125 3.12 -3.20 14.33
CA THR A 125 3.15 -4.65 14.21
C THR A 125 2.93 -5.32 15.55
N ALA A 126 2.13 -6.37 15.50
CA ALA A 126 1.69 -7.12 16.66
C ALA A 126 1.74 -8.62 16.38
N LYS A 127 1.39 -9.41 17.40
CA LYS A 127 1.31 -10.86 17.28
C LYS A 127 0.19 -11.28 16.32
N GLY A 128 0.51 -12.14 15.34
CA GLY A 128 -0.51 -12.80 14.53
C GLY A 128 -0.10 -13.11 13.10
N TRP A 129 -1.00 -12.80 12.17
CA TRP A 129 -0.85 -13.12 10.75
C TRP A 129 -0.47 -11.87 9.97
N ILE A 130 0.20 -12.07 8.84
CA ILE A 130 0.48 -10.98 7.91
C ILE A 130 -0.82 -10.41 7.35
N HIS A 131 -0.89 -9.09 7.32
CA HIS A 131 -1.87 -8.30 6.58
C HIS A 131 -1.10 -7.39 5.63
N VAL A 132 -1.54 -7.34 4.37
CA VAL A 132 -0.96 -6.45 3.37
C VAL A 132 -2.10 -5.73 2.67
N SER A 133 -1.92 -4.44 2.46
CA SER A 133 -2.77 -3.62 1.59
C SER A 133 -1.90 -2.81 0.66
N GLY A 134 -2.36 -2.49 -0.55
CA GLY A 134 -1.49 -1.84 -1.52
C GLY A 134 -2.07 -1.66 -2.92
N SER A 135 -1.18 -1.19 -3.80
CA SER A 135 -1.36 -1.27 -5.25
C SER A 135 -1.48 -2.74 -5.65
N HIS A 136 -2.61 -3.11 -6.28
CA HIS A 136 -2.91 -4.51 -6.57
C HIS A 136 -2.00 -5.12 -7.64
N THR A 137 -1.25 -4.29 -8.36
CA THR A 137 -0.16 -4.72 -9.25
C THR A 137 1.01 -5.38 -8.52
N LEU A 138 1.07 -5.25 -7.19
CA LEU A 138 2.06 -5.88 -6.30
C LEU A 138 1.50 -7.06 -5.51
N GLU A 139 0.26 -7.51 -5.74
CA GLU A 139 -0.38 -8.59 -4.96
C GLU A 139 0.43 -9.90 -5.02
N GLN A 140 0.85 -10.29 -6.23
CA GLN A 140 1.69 -11.48 -6.39
C GLN A 140 3.04 -11.30 -5.69
N PHE A 141 3.67 -10.12 -5.82
CA PHE A 141 4.92 -9.82 -5.14
C PHE A 141 4.80 -9.94 -3.61
N ALA A 142 3.73 -9.39 -3.04
CA ALA A 142 3.46 -9.47 -1.61
C ALA A 142 3.35 -10.94 -1.13
N THR A 143 2.66 -11.79 -1.91
CA THR A 143 2.57 -13.23 -1.66
C THR A 143 3.94 -13.89 -1.75
N GLU A 144 4.73 -13.60 -2.78
CA GLU A 144 6.05 -14.18 -2.97
C GLU A 144 7.00 -13.83 -1.83
N VAL A 145 6.98 -12.59 -1.33
CA VAL A 145 7.78 -12.18 -0.15
C VAL A 145 7.30 -12.92 1.08
N ALA A 146 5.99 -12.92 1.36
CA ALA A 146 5.41 -13.61 2.51
C ALA A 146 5.70 -15.12 2.51
N SER A 147 5.74 -15.74 1.32
CA SER A 147 6.01 -17.17 1.19
C SER A 147 7.43 -17.56 1.63
N SER A 148 8.34 -16.58 1.68
CA SER A 148 9.76 -16.73 2.01
C SER A 148 10.08 -16.47 3.49
N VAL A 149 9.06 -16.13 4.28
CA VAL A 149 9.18 -15.87 5.72
C VAL A 149 8.35 -16.90 6.47
N SER A 150 8.95 -17.53 7.47
CA SER A 150 8.25 -18.46 8.36
C SER A 150 7.28 -17.71 9.26
N GLN A 151 6.09 -18.28 9.47
CA GLN A 151 5.16 -17.80 10.48
C GLN A 151 5.77 -18.01 11.88
N PRO A 152 5.87 -16.97 12.72
CA PRO A 152 6.28 -17.12 14.11
C PRO A 152 5.50 -18.23 14.84
N GLY A 153 6.26 -19.15 15.46
CA GLY A 153 5.70 -20.26 16.22
C GLY A 153 5.10 -21.41 15.40
N GLN A 154 5.27 -21.44 14.07
CA GLN A 154 4.74 -22.50 13.20
C GLN A 154 5.79 -22.98 12.18
N GLU A 155 5.62 -24.20 11.65
CA GLU A 155 6.47 -24.75 10.58
C GLU A 155 6.06 -24.26 9.17
N THR A 156 5.04 -23.42 9.08
CA THR A 156 4.45 -22.90 7.84
C THR A 156 5.00 -21.51 7.51
N ASN A 157 4.76 -21.02 6.30
CA ASN A 157 5.09 -19.64 5.92
C ASN A 157 3.90 -18.70 6.20
N LEU A 158 4.15 -17.39 6.12
CA LEU A 158 3.15 -16.37 6.38
C LEU A 158 1.90 -16.50 5.47
N VAL A 159 2.09 -16.90 4.19
CA VAL A 159 0.96 -17.10 3.25
C VAL A 159 0.04 -18.21 3.74
N TYR A 160 0.60 -19.38 4.05
CA TYR A 160 -0.18 -20.52 4.49
C TYR A 160 -0.91 -20.19 5.79
N ALA A 161 -0.20 -19.59 6.76
CA ALA A 161 -0.79 -19.22 8.04
C ALA A 161 -1.94 -18.21 7.87
N SER A 162 -1.78 -17.20 7.02
CA SER A 162 -2.82 -16.18 6.76
C SER A 162 -4.06 -16.79 6.10
N LEU A 163 -3.89 -17.66 5.10
CA LEU A 163 -5.02 -18.34 4.43
C LEU A 163 -5.76 -19.35 5.32
N HIS A 164 -5.14 -19.80 6.41
CA HIS A 164 -5.71 -20.78 7.35
C HIS A 164 -6.02 -20.18 8.73
N ARG A 165 -6.01 -18.85 8.85
CA ARG A 165 -6.38 -18.17 10.10
C ARG A 165 -7.84 -18.44 10.45
N PRO A 166 -8.20 -18.57 11.75
CA PRO A 166 -9.60 -18.66 12.15
C PRO A 166 -10.38 -17.45 11.67
N SER A 167 -11.63 -17.65 11.24
CA SER A 167 -12.56 -16.53 11.07
C SER A 167 -12.70 -15.83 12.43
N THR A 168 -12.42 -14.53 12.48
CA THR A 168 -12.62 -13.71 13.68
C THR A 168 -13.84 -12.83 13.47
N ASP A 169 -14.53 -12.49 14.55
CA ASP A 169 -15.82 -11.78 14.55
C ASP A 169 -15.82 -10.39 13.85
N ASN A 170 -14.66 -9.88 13.43
CA ASN A 170 -14.48 -8.53 12.88
C ASN A 170 -13.90 -8.48 11.46
N VAL A 171 -13.65 -9.62 10.80
CA VAL A 171 -13.13 -9.64 9.42
C VAL A 171 -14.02 -10.54 8.58
N GLU A 172 -14.94 -9.95 7.83
CA GLU A 172 -15.67 -10.61 6.73
C GLU A 172 -14.72 -10.86 5.54
N GLU A 173 -13.62 -11.59 5.77
CA GLU A 173 -12.92 -12.23 4.68
C GLU A 173 -13.53 -13.61 4.53
N GLY A 174 -14.26 -13.79 3.43
CA GLY A 174 -14.93 -15.04 3.13
C GLY A 174 -13.95 -16.22 3.20
N ASP A 175 -14.43 -17.33 3.76
CA ASP A 175 -13.82 -18.68 3.75
C ASP A 175 -13.47 -19.20 2.34
N GLU A 176 -13.64 -18.36 1.32
CA GLU A 176 -13.32 -18.62 -0.07
C GLU A 176 -11.80 -18.55 -0.24
N ASN A 177 -11.19 -19.74 -0.14
CA ASN A 177 -9.96 -20.16 -0.82
C ASN A 177 -8.77 -20.51 0.11
N ARG A 178 -9.00 -21.38 1.11
CA ARG A 178 -7.91 -22.10 1.81
C ARG A 178 -7.01 -22.92 0.87
N SER A 179 -7.47 -23.20 -0.34
CA SER A 179 -6.70 -23.83 -1.43
C SER A 179 -5.86 -22.84 -2.27
N SER A 180 -5.99 -21.54 -2.03
CA SER A 180 -5.21 -20.53 -2.77
C SER A 180 -3.72 -20.68 -2.47
N LYS A 181 -2.89 -20.30 -3.45
CA LYS A 181 -1.44 -20.11 -3.24
C LYS A 181 -1.06 -18.64 -3.05
N THR A 182 -2.03 -17.75 -3.21
CA THR A 182 -1.90 -16.29 -3.18
C THR A 182 -2.95 -15.75 -2.21
N PHE A 183 -2.57 -14.90 -1.26
CA PHE A 183 -3.56 -14.15 -0.48
C PHE A 183 -3.94 -12.87 -1.23
N LYS A 184 -5.16 -12.40 -1.02
CA LYS A 184 -5.60 -11.11 -1.53
C LYS A 184 -5.07 -10.00 -0.64
N ILE A 185 -4.68 -8.88 -1.23
CA ILE A 185 -4.33 -7.68 -0.46
C ILE A 185 -5.51 -6.71 -0.36
N GLY A 186 -5.53 -5.90 0.69
CA GLY A 186 -6.49 -4.80 0.83
C GLY A 186 -6.15 -3.60 -0.06
N ALA A 187 -7.09 -2.67 -0.23
CA ALA A 187 -6.82 -1.37 -0.82
C ALA A 187 -6.37 -0.35 0.26
N LEU A 188 -5.49 0.57 -0.10
CA LEU A 188 -4.96 1.60 0.79
C LEU A 188 -5.94 2.77 0.96
N GLY A 189 -6.11 3.23 2.20
CA GLY A 189 -6.97 4.35 2.61
C GLY A 189 -6.15 5.56 3.06
N ALA A 190 -6.44 6.11 4.24
CA ALA A 190 -5.75 7.29 4.80
C ALA A 190 -4.91 6.98 6.06
N GLY A 191 -4.68 5.70 6.35
CA GLY A 191 -4.34 5.28 7.71
C GLY A 191 -2.87 5.33 8.09
N SER A 192 -1.96 5.82 7.22
CA SER A 192 -0.53 5.98 7.52
C SER A 192 0.19 6.74 6.38
N ASP A 193 1.51 6.85 6.45
CA ASP A 193 2.36 7.72 5.60
C ASP A 193 2.35 7.42 4.08
N TYR A 194 1.80 6.27 3.64
CA TYR A 194 1.71 5.92 2.22
C TYR A 194 0.82 6.86 1.39
N VAL A 195 -0.03 7.66 2.03
CA VAL A 195 -1.04 8.51 1.38
C VAL A 195 -0.40 9.47 0.37
N ALA A 196 0.65 10.20 0.74
CA ALA A 196 1.29 11.14 -0.18
C ALA A 196 1.98 10.41 -1.35
N PHE A 197 2.50 9.22 -1.11
CA PHE A 197 3.15 8.40 -2.13
C PHE A 197 2.14 7.87 -3.15
N LEU A 198 1.07 7.21 -2.69
CA LEU A 198 0.06 6.64 -3.57
C LEU A 198 -0.90 7.69 -4.11
N ASP A 199 -1.61 8.38 -3.23
CA ASP A 199 -2.78 9.18 -3.61
C ASP A 199 -2.38 10.50 -4.28
N TYR A 200 -1.27 11.11 -3.88
CA TYR A 200 -0.80 12.38 -4.44
C TYR A 200 0.22 12.19 -5.58
N LEU A 201 1.18 11.28 -5.43
CA LEU A 201 2.26 11.08 -6.41
C LEU A 201 2.03 9.93 -7.40
N GLY A 202 1.10 9.00 -7.13
CA GLY A 202 0.88 7.80 -7.96
C GLY A 202 2.00 6.77 -7.86
N ILE A 203 2.67 6.69 -6.72
CA ILE A 203 3.73 5.72 -6.43
C ILE A 203 3.10 4.43 -5.93
N ALA A 204 3.42 3.32 -6.59
CA ALA A 204 2.92 2.02 -6.18
C ALA A 204 3.37 1.76 -4.74
N SER A 205 2.41 1.45 -3.88
CA SER A 205 2.65 1.43 -2.44
C SER A 205 2.08 0.18 -1.80
N MET A 206 2.72 -0.27 -0.72
CA MET A 206 2.19 -1.31 0.16
C MET A 206 2.23 -0.85 1.60
N ASN A 207 1.32 -1.37 2.41
CA ASN A 207 1.34 -1.28 3.86
C ASN A 207 1.28 -2.70 4.45
N GLU A 208 2.28 -3.04 5.25
CA GLU A 208 2.46 -4.36 5.83
C GLU A 208 2.56 -4.35 7.35
N GLY A 209 1.98 -5.37 7.98
CA GLY A 209 2.09 -5.60 9.42
C GLY A 209 1.59 -6.98 9.81
N LEU A 210 2.08 -7.52 10.93
CA LEU A 210 1.51 -8.71 11.55
C LEU A 210 0.50 -8.30 12.62
N GLY A 211 -0.56 -9.09 12.79
CA GLY A 211 -1.54 -8.81 13.84
C GLY A 211 -2.76 -9.74 13.82
N GLY A 212 -3.72 -9.45 14.69
CA GLY A 212 -4.99 -10.18 14.80
C GLY A 212 -5.07 -11.19 15.94
N LEU A 213 -3.99 -11.42 16.70
CA LEU A 213 -4.04 -12.18 17.95
C LEU A 213 -3.97 -11.31 19.21
N THR A 214 -3.57 -10.05 19.05
CA THR A 214 -3.55 -9.08 20.13
C THR A 214 -4.93 -8.44 20.31
N LYS A 215 -5.36 -8.26 21.57
CA LYS A 215 -6.63 -7.57 21.86
C LYS A 215 -6.44 -6.06 21.76
N SER A 216 -7.34 -5.40 21.04
CA SER A 216 -7.41 -3.94 20.98
C SER A 216 -7.81 -3.32 22.33
N GLY A 217 -7.67 -2.00 22.48
CA GLY A 217 -8.13 -1.23 23.64
C GLY A 217 -7.09 -0.30 24.27
N ILE A 218 -5.86 -0.26 23.75
CA ILE A 218 -4.79 0.63 24.23
C ILE A 218 -4.41 1.75 23.25
N TYR A 219 -4.99 1.74 22.05
CA TYR A 219 -4.69 2.68 20.96
C TYR A 219 -4.74 4.14 21.43
N HIS A 220 -3.69 4.90 21.09
CA HIS A 220 -3.53 6.32 21.43
C HIS A 220 -3.73 6.63 22.92
N SER A 221 -3.32 5.72 23.80
CA SER A 221 -3.45 5.86 25.25
C SER A 221 -2.12 5.71 25.98
N VAL A 222 -2.06 6.15 27.23
CA VAL A 222 -0.90 5.94 28.12
C VAL A 222 -0.61 4.45 28.38
N TYR A 223 -1.58 3.57 28.09
CA TYR A 223 -1.42 2.12 28.25
C TYR A 223 -0.73 1.47 27.05
N ASP A 224 -0.66 2.16 25.90
CA ASP A 224 0.28 1.80 24.86
C ASP A 224 1.69 2.01 25.39
N SER A 225 2.28 0.92 25.85
CA SER A 225 3.49 0.90 26.67
C SER A 225 4.24 -0.39 26.43
N ILE A 226 5.57 -0.35 26.65
CA ILE A 226 6.41 -1.54 26.50
C ILE A 226 5.94 -2.70 27.38
N TYR A 227 5.43 -2.40 28.58
CA TYR A 227 4.85 -3.41 29.46
C TYR A 227 3.67 -4.11 28.79
N TRP A 228 2.74 -3.37 28.17
CA TRP A 228 1.63 -3.98 27.46
C TRP A 228 2.12 -4.83 26.29
N TYR A 229 3.06 -4.30 25.50
CA TYR A 229 3.59 -4.98 24.31
C TYR A 229 4.20 -6.34 24.68
N GLU A 230 5.09 -6.35 25.68
CA GLU A 230 5.77 -7.55 26.15
C GLU A 230 4.83 -8.58 26.82
N HIS A 231 3.69 -8.17 27.38
CA HIS A 231 2.81 -9.07 28.12
C HIS A 231 1.60 -9.56 27.32
N PHE A 232 1.15 -8.77 26.33
CA PHE A 232 -0.14 -9.02 25.66
C PHE A 232 -0.06 -8.98 24.13
N SER A 233 1.01 -8.43 23.55
CA SER A 233 1.23 -8.43 22.09
C SER A 233 2.30 -9.46 21.71
N ASP A 234 3.43 -9.04 21.14
CA ASP A 234 4.54 -9.90 20.73
C ASP A 234 5.57 -10.06 21.86
N SER A 235 5.22 -10.88 22.86
CA SER A 235 6.02 -11.10 24.08
C SER A 235 7.46 -11.55 23.84
N ASP A 236 7.73 -12.25 22.74
CA ASP A 236 9.05 -12.80 22.42
C ASP A 236 9.73 -12.04 21.27
N PHE A 237 9.12 -10.94 20.78
CA PHE A 237 9.58 -10.11 19.65
C PHE A 237 9.79 -10.90 18.34
N VAL A 238 9.09 -12.02 18.17
CA VAL A 238 9.27 -12.92 17.03
C VAL A 238 8.47 -12.50 15.81
N ASP A 239 7.33 -11.82 16.00
CA ASP A 239 6.50 -11.24 14.95
C ASP A 239 7.15 -9.95 14.41
N GLY A 240 7.68 -9.09 15.29
CA GLY A 240 8.49 -7.93 14.88
C GLY A 240 9.73 -8.33 14.06
N ARG A 241 10.40 -9.43 14.45
CA ARG A 241 11.48 -10.02 13.63
C ARG A 241 10.99 -10.54 12.28
N ALA A 242 9.81 -11.16 12.23
CA ALA A 242 9.24 -11.64 10.98
C ALA A 242 8.90 -10.47 10.02
N LEU A 243 8.38 -9.35 10.53
CA LEU A 243 8.17 -8.14 9.75
C LEU A 243 9.51 -7.57 9.24
N ALA A 244 10.54 -7.51 10.08
CA ALA A 244 11.87 -7.04 9.67
C ALA A 244 12.44 -7.92 8.54
N GLN A 245 12.26 -9.25 8.61
CA GLN A 245 12.66 -10.18 7.56
C GLN A 245 11.83 -10.01 6.28
N TYR A 246 10.52 -9.81 6.40
CA TYR A 246 9.62 -9.53 5.28
C TYR A 246 10.07 -8.27 4.53
N THR A 247 10.23 -7.16 5.25
CA THR A 247 10.63 -5.85 4.71
C THR A 247 12.02 -5.91 4.08
N ALA A 248 12.99 -6.55 4.74
CA ALA A 248 14.33 -6.77 4.17
C ALA A 248 14.28 -7.57 2.87
N THR A 249 13.49 -8.65 2.84
CA THR A 249 13.32 -9.50 1.65
C THR A 249 12.67 -8.70 0.51
N ALA A 250 11.65 -7.90 0.80
CA ALA A 250 11.00 -7.04 -0.18
C ALA A 250 11.96 -6.01 -0.76
N LEU A 251 12.68 -5.27 0.10
CA LEU A 251 13.68 -4.28 -0.31
C LEU A 251 14.82 -4.90 -1.14
N MET A 252 15.31 -6.09 -0.77
CA MET A 252 16.34 -6.79 -1.56
C MET A 252 15.82 -7.22 -2.93
N ARG A 253 14.61 -7.78 -3.01
CA ARG A 253 14.02 -8.21 -4.29
C ARG A 253 13.74 -7.03 -5.21
N LEU A 254 13.17 -5.94 -4.69
CA LEU A 254 12.96 -4.71 -5.46
C LEU A 254 14.29 -4.04 -5.80
N GLY A 255 15.27 -4.08 -4.90
CA GLY A 255 16.61 -3.50 -5.07
C GLY A 255 17.46 -4.20 -6.13
N ASP A 256 17.38 -5.53 -6.23
CA ASP A 256 18.28 -6.37 -7.05
C ASP A 256 17.61 -7.06 -8.25
N GLY A 257 16.28 -7.13 -8.27
CA GLY A 257 15.53 -7.78 -9.35
C GLY A 257 15.84 -7.15 -10.70
N SER A 258 16.09 -7.96 -11.73
CA SER A 258 16.38 -7.42 -13.08
C SER A 258 15.15 -6.73 -13.68
N VAL A 259 13.96 -7.25 -13.40
CA VAL A 259 12.66 -6.70 -13.80
C VAL A 259 11.84 -6.42 -12.54
N LEU A 260 11.09 -5.31 -12.51
CA LEU A 260 10.21 -4.97 -11.40
C LEU A 260 8.99 -5.92 -11.35
N PRO A 261 8.54 -6.35 -10.17
CA PRO A 261 7.58 -7.44 -10.01
C PRO A 261 6.12 -6.96 -10.11
N PHE A 262 5.82 -6.15 -11.13
CA PHE A 262 4.46 -5.68 -11.41
C PHE A 262 3.72 -6.69 -12.27
N GLU A 263 2.49 -7.01 -11.90
CA GLU A 263 1.57 -7.82 -12.69
C GLU A 263 0.24 -7.07 -12.88
N PHE A 264 -0.52 -7.40 -13.93
CA PHE A 264 -1.73 -6.64 -14.28
C PHE A 264 -3.02 -7.47 -14.19
N GLY A 265 -2.90 -8.78 -14.01
CA GLY A 265 -4.02 -9.70 -14.02
C GLY A 265 -4.90 -9.55 -12.77
N HIS A 266 -4.30 -9.59 -11.58
CA HIS A 266 -5.05 -9.46 -10.32
C HIS A 266 -5.58 -8.04 -10.16
N PHE A 267 -4.81 -7.02 -10.56
CA PHE A 267 -5.31 -5.64 -10.64
C PHE A 267 -6.60 -5.54 -11.47
N ALA A 268 -6.62 -6.09 -12.70
CA ALA A 268 -7.78 -6.02 -13.57
C ALA A 268 -9.01 -6.74 -12.99
N ASP A 269 -8.81 -7.89 -12.35
CA ASP A 269 -9.87 -8.66 -11.70
C ASP A 269 -10.42 -7.94 -10.47
N THR A 270 -9.55 -7.35 -9.65
CA THR A 270 -9.95 -6.63 -8.45
C THR A 270 -10.73 -5.36 -8.78
N VAL A 271 -10.25 -4.55 -9.75
CA VAL A 271 -10.99 -3.35 -10.18
C VAL A 271 -12.32 -3.71 -10.82
N SER A 272 -12.40 -4.84 -11.54
CA SER A 272 -13.68 -5.36 -12.04
C SER A 272 -14.66 -5.70 -10.91
N GLY A 273 -14.16 -6.27 -9.81
CA GLY A 273 -14.94 -6.50 -8.59
C GLY A 273 -15.49 -5.22 -7.99
N TYR A 274 -14.70 -4.14 -7.92
CA TYR A 274 -15.18 -2.85 -7.44
C TYR A 274 -16.30 -2.28 -8.33
N LEU A 275 -16.21 -2.44 -9.65
CA LEU A 275 -17.28 -2.04 -10.58
C LEU A 275 -18.56 -2.86 -10.37
N ASP A 276 -18.44 -4.15 -10.06
CA ASP A 276 -19.59 -5.00 -9.73
C ASP A 276 -20.30 -4.53 -8.46
N GLU A 277 -19.54 -4.18 -7.42
CA GLU A 277 -20.07 -3.63 -6.17
C GLU A 277 -20.80 -2.31 -6.39
N ILE A 278 -20.16 -1.36 -7.09
CA ILE A 278 -20.73 -0.05 -7.40
C ILE A 278 -21.99 -0.21 -8.27
N GLY A 279 -21.95 -1.09 -9.27
CA GLY A 279 -23.09 -1.39 -10.13
C GLY A 279 -24.28 -1.93 -9.34
N LYS A 280 -24.05 -2.91 -8.46
CA LYS A 280 -25.08 -3.45 -7.55
C LYS A 280 -25.65 -2.37 -6.63
N GLN A 281 -24.81 -1.45 -6.14
CA GLN A 281 -25.26 -0.35 -5.29
C GLN A 281 -26.12 0.68 -6.03
N ALA A 282 -25.75 1.02 -7.27
CA ALA A 282 -26.55 1.87 -8.13
C ALA A 282 -27.91 1.22 -8.44
N GLU A 283 -27.93 -0.08 -8.77
CA GLU A 283 -29.15 -0.83 -9.05
C GLU A 283 -30.10 -0.86 -7.85
N LYS A 284 -29.57 -1.07 -6.64
CA LYS A 284 -30.35 -0.95 -5.38
C LYS A 284 -30.97 0.44 -5.19
N SER A 285 -30.35 1.47 -5.77
CA SER A 285 -30.85 2.85 -5.73
C SER A 285 -31.75 3.20 -6.92
N GLY A 286 -32.11 2.23 -7.77
CA GLY A 286 -33.02 2.40 -8.89
C GLY A 286 -32.40 2.95 -10.17
N THR A 287 -31.06 2.96 -10.28
CA THR A 287 -30.33 3.44 -11.47
C THR A 287 -29.40 2.36 -11.99
N LYS A 288 -29.25 2.26 -13.32
CA LYS A 288 -28.25 1.37 -13.94
C LYS A 288 -27.15 2.21 -14.57
N LEU A 289 -25.91 2.02 -14.12
CA LEU A 289 -24.73 2.62 -14.73
C LEU A 289 -24.16 1.67 -15.79
N ASP A 290 -23.71 2.24 -16.90
CA ASP A 290 -23.02 1.49 -17.95
C ASP A 290 -21.51 1.56 -17.71
N PHE A 291 -20.92 0.43 -17.36
CA PHE A 291 -19.47 0.28 -17.19
C PHE A 291 -18.84 -0.55 -18.31
N SER A 292 -19.50 -0.71 -19.46
CA SER A 292 -19.01 -1.52 -20.57
C SER A 292 -17.63 -1.06 -21.08
N ALA A 293 -17.42 0.25 -21.24
CA ALA A 293 -16.14 0.81 -21.68
C ALA A 293 -15.01 0.53 -20.67
N LEU A 294 -15.26 0.74 -19.38
CA LEU A 294 -14.31 0.40 -18.30
C LEU A 294 -13.97 -1.09 -18.30
N ARG A 295 -14.98 -1.96 -18.41
CA ARG A 295 -14.76 -3.42 -18.49
C ARG A 295 -13.97 -3.82 -19.72
N GLN A 296 -14.15 -3.13 -20.84
CA GLN A 296 -13.35 -3.36 -22.03
C GLN A 296 -11.88 -3.00 -21.78
N GLN A 297 -11.60 -1.85 -21.15
CA GLN A 297 -10.22 -1.47 -20.79
C GLN A 297 -9.58 -2.49 -19.85
N LEU A 298 -10.30 -2.97 -18.83
CA LEU A 298 -9.80 -3.98 -17.89
C LEU A 298 -9.59 -5.35 -18.56
N ALA A 299 -10.47 -5.74 -19.48
CA ALA A 299 -10.29 -6.97 -20.26
C ALA A 299 -9.05 -6.91 -21.16
N THR A 300 -8.82 -5.78 -21.82
CA THR A 300 -7.60 -5.51 -22.58
C THR A 300 -6.36 -5.56 -21.68
N LEU A 301 -6.40 -4.93 -20.50
CA LEU A 301 -5.30 -4.96 -19.55
C LEU A 301 -4.97 -6.38 -19.10
N LYS A 302 -5.99 -7.19 -18.82
CA LYS A 302 -5.83 -8.60 -18.44
C LYS A 302 -5.19 -9.45 -19.54
N GLU A 303 -5.51 -9.17 -20.80
CA GLU A 303 -4.87 -9.82 -21.95
C GLU A 303 -3.41 -9.38 -22.10
N ILE A 304 -3.12 -8.09 -21.99
CA ILE A 304 -1.76 -7.54 -21.99
C ILE A 304 -0.94 -8.18 -20.87
N GLY A 305 -1.46 -8.24 -19.65
CA GLY A 305 -0.82 -8.84 -18.49
C GLY A 305 -0.45 -10.31 -18.72
N ARG A 306 -1.39 -11.12 -19.21
CA ARG A 306 -1.11 -12.53 -19.55
C ARG A 306 0.02 -12.66 -20.58
N ASN A 307 0.01 -11.83 -21.62
CA ASN A 307 1.04 -11.85 -22.64
C ASN A 307 2.39 -11.39 -22.09
N TYR A 308 2.37 -10.38 -21.21
CA TYR A 308 3.55 -9.86 -20.52
C TYR A 308 4.18 -10.93 -19.64
N ASP A 309 3.39 -11.62 -18.82
CA ASP A 309 3.88 -12.69 -17.94
C ASP A 309 4.49 -13.85 -18.74
N ASN A 310 3.86 -14.24 -19.84
CA ASN A 310 4.38 -15.28 -20.74
C ASN A 310 5.71 -14.86 -21.39
N ALA A 311 5.80 -13.61 -21.85
CA ALA A 311 7.02 -13.07 -22.44
C ALA A 311 8.13 -12.99 -21.38
N LEU A 312 7.81 -12.51 -20.17
CA LEU A 312 8.75 -12.39 -19.07
C LEU A 312 9.30 -13.76 -18.67
N ASN A 313 8.44 -14.77 -18.50
CA ASN A 313 8.88 -16.14 -18.20
C ASN A 313 9.82 -16.71 -19.26
N THR A 314 9.60 -16.39 -20.53
CA THR A 314 10.45 -16.82 -21.64
C THR A 314 11.81 -16.11 -21.61
N VAL A 315 11.81 -14.80 -21.33
CA VAL A 315 13.02 -13.97 -21.29
C VAL A 315 13.87 -14.29 -20.07
N MET A 316 13.26 -14.49 -18.91
CA MET A 316 13.97 -14.80 -17.66
C MET A 316 14.69 -16.15 -17.69
N ALA A 317 14.37 -17.03 -18.65
CA ALA A 317 15.09 -18.27 -18.90
C ALA A 317 16.39 -18.10 -19.71
N LYS A 318 16.65 -16.90 -20.27
CA LYS A 318 17.86 -16.58 -21.02
C LYS A 318 19.04 -16.31 -20.08
N SER A 319 20.25 -16.65 -20.54
CA SER A 319 21.47 -16.49 -19.74
C SER A 319 21.96 -15.04 -19.62
N GLU A 320 21.65 -14.18 -20.60
CA GLU A 320 22.07 -12.77 -20.63
C GLU A 320 20.92 -11.90 -21.13
N LEU A 321 20.74 -10.73 -20.50
CA LEU A 321 19.70 -9.74 -20.80
C LEU A 321 20.34 -8.39 -21.05
N ASP A 322 19.88 -7.66 -22.07
CA ASP A 322 20.37 -6.31 -22.40
C ASP A 322 20.03 -5.31 -21.29
N PRO A 323 21.03 -4.73 -20.59
CA PRO A 323 20.78 -3.80 -19.49
C PRO A 323 20.00 -2.55 -19.89
N SER A 324 20.21 -2.03 -21.10
CA SER A 324 19.54 -0.81 -21.57
C SER A 324 18.04 -1.03 -21.80
N ARG A 325 17.68 -2.21 -22.28
CA ARG A 325 16.28 -2.62 -22.46
C ARG A 325 15.60 -2.92 -21.12
N LEU A 326 16.33 -3.53 -20.18
CA LEU A 326 15.83 -3.74 -18.81
C LEU A 326 15.56 -2.41 -18.10
N GLU A 327 16.43 -1.42 -18.28
CA GLU A 327 16.23 -0.09 -17.73
C GLU A 327 14.96 0.55 -18.29
N LYS A 328 14.79 0.55 -19.61
CA LYS A 328 13.59 1.09 -20.26
C LYS A 328 12.31 0.39 -19.80
N LEU A 329 12.32 -0.93 -19.77
CA LEU A 329 11.20 -1.74 -19.27
C LEU A 329 10.81 -1.32 -17.84
N ASN A 330 11.78 -1.22 -16.93
CA ASN A 330 11.51 -0.87 -15.54
C ASN A 330 10.97 0.56 -15.40
N LEU A 331 11.40 1.49 -16.25
CA LEU A 331 10.83 2.84 -16.29
C LEU A 331 9.37 2.83 -16.75
N ASP A 332 9.01 1.99 -17.73
CA ASP A 332 7.62 1.86 -18.15
C ASP A 332 6.75 1.17 -17.09
N LEU A 333 7.25 0.14 -16.41
CA LEU A 333 6.56 -0.49 -15.27
C LEU A 333 6.29 0.52 -14.14
N MET A 334 7.27 1.34 -13.77
CA MET A 334 7.10 2.40 -12.76
C MET A 334 6.00 3.41 -13.14
N ARG A 335 5.82 3.70 -14.44
CA ARG A 335 4.80 4.64 -14.93
C ARG A 335 3.38 4.10 -14.86
N THR A 336 3.18 2.79 -14.73
CA THR A 336 1.85 2.16 -14.73
C THR A 336 0.96 2.68 -13.60
N GLU A 337 1.50 2.86 -12.39
CA GLU A 337 0.74 3.43 -11.29
C GLU A 337 0.52 4.95 -11.47
N ARG A 338 1.49 5.66 -12.06
CA ARG A 338 1.40 7.12 -12.27
C ARG A 338 0.23 7.53 -13.16
N VAL A 339 -0.04 6.75 -14.21
CA VAL A 339 -1.13 7.04 -15.14
C VAL A 339 -2.53 6.79 -14.57
N LEU A 340 -2.61 6.21 -13.36
CA LEU A 340 -3.84 6.10 -12.59
C LEU A 340 -4.15 7.37 -11.78
N THR A 341 -3.34 8.43 -11.92
CA THR A 341 -3.60 9.74 -11.31
C THR A 341 -4.22 10.72 -12.29
N ASN A 342 -5.06 11.62 -11.78
CA ASN A 342 -5.61 12.77 -12.50
C ASN A 342 -5.03 14.08 -11.92
N PRO A 343 -4.39 14.94 -12.72
CA PRO A 343 -3.90 16.24 -12.26
C PRO A 343 -4.94 17.15 -11.60
N ASN A 344 -6.22 17.03 -11.98
CA ASN A 344 -7.32 17.80 -11.38
C ASN A 344 -7.80 17.23 -10.04
N GLY A 345 -7.28 16.06 -9.65
CA GLY A 345 -7.66 15.37 -8.43
C GLY A 345 -9.09 14.81 -8.44
N LEU A 346 -9.57 14.43 -7.26
CA LEU A 346 -10.92 13.96 -7.02
C LEU A 346 -11.90 15.13 -6.77
N PRO A 347 -13.19 14.95 -7.08
CA PRO A 347 -14.21 15.94 -6.74
C PRO A 347 -14.17 16.36 -5.25
N ASN A 348 -14.11 17.67 -4.99
CA ASN A 348 -14.03 18.29 -3.66
C ASN A 348 -12.75 17.97 -2.86
N ARG A 349 -11.78 17.27 -3.46
CA ARG A 349 -10.55 16.80 -2.80
C ARG A 349 -9.38 16.74 -3.79
N GLU A 350 -9.08 17.88 -4.40
CA GLU A 350 -8.13 17.99 -5.53
C GLU A 350 -6.70 17.54 -5.22
N TRP A 351 -6.33 17.50 -3.93
CA TRP A 351 -5.05 16.97 -3.49
C TRP A 351 -4.94 15.45 -3.70
N TYR A 352 -6.04 14.71 -3.54
CA TYR A 352 -6.06 13.27 -3.83
C TYR A 352 -6.24 13.07 -5.33
N LYS A 353 -5.24 12.48 -5.98
CA LYS A 353 -5.16 12.37 -7.45
C LYS A 353 -5.36 10.97 -7.97
N HIS A 354 -5.13 9.95 -7.15
CA HIS A 354 -5.30 8.57 -7.57
C HIS A 354 -6.78 8.21 -7.81
N GLN A 355 -7.06 7.57 -8.94
CA GLN A 355 -8.44 7.35 -9.43
C GLN A 355 -9.00 5.97 -9.07
N ILE A 356 -8.17 5.06 -8.55
CA ILE A 356 -8.58 3.70 -8.16
C ILE A 356 -8.74 3.57 -6.63
N TYR A 357 -7.91 4.28 -5.88
CA TYR A 357 -7.85 4.24 -4.42
C TYR A 357 -7.79 5.69 -3.93
N ALA A 358 -8.50 5.98 -2.85
CA ALA A 358 -8.33 7.15 -2.03
C ALA A 358 -9.05 6.92 -0.69
N PRO A 359 -8.73 7.71 0.36
CA PRO A 359 -9.58 7.83 1.53
C PRO A 359 -11.01 8.18 1.14
N GLY A 360 -12.01 7.74 1.89
CA GLY A 360 -13.38 8.20 1.67
C GLY A 360 -13.68 9.52 2.35
N PHE A 361 -14.49 10.35 1.72
CA PHE A 361 -14.86 11.68 2.23
C PHE A 361 -15.49 11.62 3.64
N TYR A 362 -16.26 10.57 3.94
CA TYR A 362 -16.97 10.38 5.20
C TYR A 362 -16.59 9.11 5.98
N THR A 363 -15.55 8.39 5.55
CA THR A 363 -15.15 7.11 6.17
C THR A 363 -13.89 7.20 7.01
N GLY A 364 -13.35 8.40 7.22
CA GLY A 364 -12.07 8.59 7.91
C GLY A 364 -10.96 7.85 7.19
N TYR A 365 -10.24 6.98 7.91
CA TYR A 365 -9.15 6.18 7.35
C TYR A 365 -9.58 5.13 6.31
N GLY A 366 -10.86 4.76 6.28
CA GLY A 366 -11.36 3.74 5.37
C GLY A 366 -11.26 4.14 3.90
N VAL A 367 -10.72 3.25 3.07
CA VAL A 367 -10.60 3.42 1.62
C VAL A 367 -11.96 3.48 0.93
N LYS A 368 -12.07 4.31 -0.10
CA LYS A 368 -13.09 4.24 -1.15
C LYS A 368 -12.43 3.83 -2.45
N THR A 369 -12.79 2.65 -2.94
CA THR A 369 -12.31 2.15 -4.24
C THR A 369 -13.13 2.75 -5.37
N LEU A 370 -12.44 3.15 -6.45
CA LEU A 370 -12.98 3.98 -7.53
C LEU A 370 -13.72 5.21 -6.97
N PRO A 371 -13.05 6.04 -6.16
CA PRO A 371 -13.68 6.99 -5.24
C PRO A 371 -14.61 7.98 -5.94
N GLY A 372 -14.20 8.57 -7.07
CA GLY A 372 -15.03 9.51 -7.83
C GLY A 372 -16.37 8.91 -8.28
N ILE A 373 -16.37 7.64 -8.72
CA ILE A 373 -17.59 6.92 -9.13
C ILE A 373 -18.40 6.53 -7.89
N ARG A 374 -17.76 5.90 -6.90
CA ARG A 374 -18.43 5.34 -5.73
C ARG A 374 -19.10 6.41 -4.88
N GLU A 375 -18.43 7.53 -4.64
CA GLU A 375 -18.97 8.62 -3.82
C GLU A 375 -20.10 9.37 -4.54
N ALA A 376 -20.03 9.48 -5.87
CA ALA A 376 -21.12 9.99 -6.68
C ALA A 376 -22.36 9.06 -6.61
N VAL A 377 -22.16 7.74 -6.59
CA VAL A 377 -23.24 6.76 -6.37
C VAL A 377 -23.80 6.85 -4.95
N ASP A 378 -22.94 6.97 -3.93
CA ASP A 378 -23.34 7.13 -2.51
C ASP A 378 -24.26 8.36 -2.33
N SER A 379 -23.93 9.46 -3.01
CA SER A 379 -24.70 10.72 -3.00
C SER A 379 -25.84 10.77 -4.01
N LYS A 380 -26.02 9.73 -4.84
CA LYS A 380 -27.00 9.66 -5.94
C LYS A 380 -26.84 10.77 -7.00
N ASP A 381 -25.62 11.29 -7.17
CA ASP A 381 -25.26 12.18 -8.27
C ASP A 381 -24.85 11.36 -9.50
N TRP A 382 -25.84 10.98 -10.31
CA TRP A 382 -25.63 10.10 -11.45
C TRP A 382 -24.89 10.77 -12.61
N GLU A 383 -24.97 12.09 -12.74
CA GLU A 383 -24.21 12.84 -13.75
C GLU A 383 -22.72 12.85 -13.39
N LEU A 384 -22.40 13.12 -12.13
CA LEU A 384 -21.04 13.02 -11.64
C LEU A 384 -20.52 11.58 -11.77
N ALA A 385 -21.30 10.57 -11.40
CA ALA A 385 -20.88 9.17 -11.52
C ALA A 385 -20.51 8.80 -12.97
N ARG A 386 -21.27 9.27 -13.97
CA ARG A 386 -20.95 9.09 -15.40
C ARG A 386 -19.71 9.86 -15.83
N LYS A 387 -19.51 11.07 -15.32
CA LYS A 387 -18.33 11.88 -15.61
C LYS A 387 -17.07 11.22 -15.06
N GLU A 388 -17.08 10.84 -13.79
CA GLU A 388 -15.93 10.19 -13.13
C GLU A 388 -15.64 8.80 -13.73
N ALA A 389 -16.67 8.08 -14.22
CA ALA A 389 -16.45 6.85 -14.97
C ALA A 389 -15.61 7.07 -16.25
N ARG A 390 -15.77 8.19 -16.95
CA ARG A 390 -14.94 8.55 -18.12
C ARG A 390 -13.52 8.91 -17.72
N VAL A 391 -13.33 9.60 -16.58
CA VAL A 391 -12.00 9.91 -16.04
C VAL A 391 -11.24 8.61 -15.75
N VAL A 392 -11.86 7.64 -15.08
CA VAL A 392 -11.26 6.33 -14.83
C VAL A 392 -10.99 5.59 -16.14
N GLU A 393 -11.87 5.69 -17.13
CA GLU A 393 -11.67 5.07 -18.45
C GLU A 393 -10.41 5.63 -19.14
N GLU A 394 -10.20 6.94 -19.10
CA GLU A 394 -9.01 7.60 -19.65
C GLU A 394 -7.73 7.13 -18.93
N CYS A 395 -7.74 7.02 -17.60
CA CYS A 395 -6.63 6.47 -16.83
C CYS A 395 -6.32 5.01 -17.20
N LEU A 396 -7.35 4.16 -17.31
CA LEU A 396 -7.16 2.75 -17.71
C LEU A 396 -6.69 2.61 -19.15
N ALA A 397 -7.12 3.49 -20.06
CA ALA A 397 -6.62 3.52 -21.43
C ALA A 397 -5.13 3.90 -21.48
N GLN A 398 -4.69 4.86 -20.67
CA GLN A 398 -3.27 5.20 -20.53
C GLN A 398 -2.47 4.05 -19.91
N LEU A 399 -3.03 3.36 -18.90
CA LEU A 399 -2.43 2.16 -18.33
C LEU A 399 -2.26 1.06 -19.39
N ASN A 400 -3.27 0.81 -20.22
CA ASN A 400 -3.16 -0.13 -21.34
C ASN A 400 -2.04 0.25 -22.31
N GLN A 401 -1.86 1.53 -22.60
CA GLN A 401 -0.77 2.00 -23.47
C GLN A 401 0.61 1.74 -22.85
N VAL A 402 0.79 2.07 -21.57
CA VAL A 402 2.06 1.86 -20.86
C VAL A 402 2.36 0.37 -20.66
N ALA A 403 1.37 -0.44 -20.28
CA ALA A 403 1.50 -1.89 -20.15
C ALA A 403 1.82 -2.56 -21.50
N THR A 404 1.23 -2.08 -22.60
CA THR A 404 1.59 -2.53 -23.96
C THR A 404 3.04 -2.21 -24.29
N GLN A 405 3.53 -1.03 -23.89
CA GLN A 405 4.94 -0.67 -24.10
C GLN A 405 5.87 -1.58 -23.30
N ALA A 406 5.55 -1.88 -22.03
CA ALA A 406 6.28 -2.83 -21.21
C ALA A 406 6.29 -4.25 -21.82
N LEU A 407 5.16 -4.73 -22.35
CA LEU A 407 5.09 -5.99 -23.10
C LEU A 407 6.01 -6.00 -24.32
N ASN A 408 6.02 -4.93 -25.11
CA ASN A 408 6.88 -4.82 -26.28
C ASN A 408 8.37 -4.82 -25.88
N ASP A 409 8.71 -4.13 -24.79
CA ASP A 409 10.09 -4.05 -24.31
C ASP A 409 10.56 -5.40 -23.73
N VAL A 410 9.72 -6.11 -22.98
CA VAL A 410 10.01 -7.51 -22.56
C VAL A 410 10.15 -8.41 -23.77
N SER A 411 9.22 -8.39 -24.72
CA SER A 411 9.26 -9.28 -25.89
C SER A 411 10.49 -9.06 -26.77
N GLY A 412 11.10 -7.87 -26.68
CA GLY A 412 12.33 -7.51 -27.37
C GLY A 412 13.61 -7.91 -26.63
N LEU A 413 13.56 -8.22 -25.33
CA LEU A 413 14.69 -8.83 -24.60
C LEU A 413 14.90 -10.26 -25.09
#